data_AF-A0A523XBX8-F1
#
_entry.id   AF-A0A523XBX8-F1
#
_cell.length_a   1.000
_cell.length_b   1.000
_cell.length_c   1.000
_cell.angle_alpha   90.00
_cell.angle_beta   90.00
_cell.angle_gamma   90.00
#
_symmetry.space_group_name_H-M   'P 1'
#
loop_
_entity.id
_entity.type
_entity.pdbx_description
1 polymer ?
#
loop_
_entity_poly.entity_id
_entity_poly.type
_entity_poly.pdbx_seq_one_letter_code
_entity_poly.pdbx_strand_id
1 'polypeptide(L)' 'MSTQRVRELEKKIAELRRRIPPHSIPPAMLQELDELEEQLDKAKEAEKQG' A
#
# COMPACT_ATOMS: atom_id res chain seq x y z
N MET A 1 -4.89 4.78 -17.04
CA MET A 1 -3.99 5.46 -16.08
C MET A 1 -4.14 4.91 -14.67
N SER A 2 -5.36 4.59 -14.21
CA SER A 2 -5.64 4.08 -12.86
C SER A 2 -4.91 2.78 -12.50
N THR A 3 -4.65 1.92 -13.48
CA THR A 3 -4.07 0.59 -13.27
C THR A 3 -2.57 0.66 -12.95
N GLN A 4 -1.90 1.70 -13.43
CA GLN A 4 -0.51 1.97 -13.09
C GLN A 4 -0.40 2.42 -11.62
N ARG A 5 -1.36 3.21 -11.14
CA ARG A 5 -1.37 3.67 -9.74
C ARG A 5 -1.59 2.51 -8.77
N VAL A 6 -2.51 1.60 -9.08
CA VAL A 6 -2.74 0.38 -8.28
C VAL A 6 -1.45 -0.45 -8.19
N ARG A 7 -0.78 -0.71 -9.32
CA ARG A 7 0.48 -1.46 -9.34
C ARG A 7 1.62 -0.79 -8.56
N GLU A 8 1.71 0.54 -8.61
CA GLU A 8 2.70 1.29 -7.84
C GLU A 8 2.46 1.19 -6.33
N LEU A 9 1.20 1.27 -5.89
CA LEU A 9 0.82 1.13 -4.48
C LEU A 9 1.09 -0.29 -3.97
N GLU A 10 0.73 -1.32 -4.74
CA GLU A 10 1.03 -2.72 -4.40
C GLU A 10 2.54 -2.97 -4.29
N LYS A 11 3.34 -2.39 -5.19
CA LYS A 11 4.80 -2.50 -5.13
C LYS A 11 5.37 -1.84 -3.87
N LYS A 12 4.90 -0.63 -3.52
CA LYS A 12 5.33 0.07 -2.30
C LYS A 12 4.98 -0.70 -1.04
N ILE A 13 3.77 -1.26 -0.96
CA ILE A 13 3.32 -2.11 0.15
C ILE A 13 4.24 -3.34 0.28
N ALA A 14 4.52 -4.03 -0.83
CA ALA A 14 5.38 -5.21 -0.82
C ALA A 14 6.82 -4.88 -0.39
N GLU A 15 7.38 -3.76 -0.85
CA GLU A 15 8.71 -3.29 -0.44
C GLU A 15 8.74 -2.90 1.04
N LEU A 16 7.73 -2.18 1.53
CA LEU A 16 7.63 -1.79 2.93
C LEU A 16 7.51 -3.02 3.84
N ARG A 17 6.64 -3.98 3.49
CA ARG A 17 6.48 -5.26 4.21
C ARG A 17 7.76 -6.08 4.25
N ARG A 18 8.60 -6.05 3.21
CA ARG A 18 9.92 -6.72 3.20
C ARG A 18 10.94 -6.05 4.12
N ARG A 19 10.80 -4.75 4.37
CA ARG A 19 11.70 -3.96 5.22
C ARG A 19 11.31 -4.01 6.69
N ILE A 20 10.07 -4.40 7.01
CA ILE A 20 9.59 -4.53 8.39
C ILE A 20 10.36 -5.67 9.09
N PRO A 21 11.00 -5.40 10.24
CA PRO A 21 11.64 -6.43 11.04
C PRO A 21 10.62 -7.45 11.59
N PRO A 22 10.92 -8.76 11.58
CA PRO A 22 9.97 -9.82 11.93
C PRO A 22 9.53 -9.83 13.41
N HIS A 23 10.28 -9.16 14.29
CA HIS A 23 10.02 -9.15 15.74
C HIS A 23 9.80 -7.74 16.29
N SER A 24 9.79 -6.70 15.44
CA SER A 24 9.57 -5.34 15.87
C SER A 24 9.11 -4.51 14.68
N ILE A 25 7.82 -4.16 14.65
CA ILE A 25 7.26 -3.31 13.61
C ILE A 25 7.33 -1.86 14.09
N PRO A 26 8.11 -0.98 13.44
CA PRO A 26 8.13 0.42 13.82
C PRO A 26 6.75 1.04 13.62
N PRO A 27 6.21 1.80 14.59
CA PRO A 27 4.90 2.45 14.47
C PRO A 27 4.78 3.32 13.21
N ALA A 28 5.86 4.00 12.82
CA ALA A 28 5.90 4.79 11.59
C ALA A 28 5.73 3.94 10.32
N MET A 29 6.32 2.74 10.27
CA MET A 29 6.15 1.81 9.14
C MET A 29 4.75 1.20 9.12
N LEU A 30 4.16 0.95 10.30
CA LEU A 30 2.78 0.48 10.39
C LEU A 30 1.81 1.54 9.87
N GLN A 31 1.97 2.80 10.29
CA GLN A 31 1.16 3.90 9.81
C GLN A 31 1.31 4.12 8.29
N GLU A 32 2.54 4.08 7.77
CA GLU A 32 2.79 4.17 6.32
C GLU A 32 2.12 3.01 5.55
N LEU A 33 2.13 1.80 6.13
CA LEU A 33 1.47 0.64 5.54
C LEU A 33 -0.04 0.83 5.48
N ASP A 34 -0.66 1.25 6.58
CA ASP A 34 -2.10 1.50 6.67
C ASP A 34 -2.54 2.57 5.65
N GLU A 35 -1.77 3.67 5.53
CA GLU A 35 -2.03 4.73 4.55
C GLU A 35 -1.91 4.26 3.09
N LEU A 36 -0.94 3.38 2.80
CA LEU A 36 -0.76 2.81 1.46
C LEU A 36 -1.88 1.83 1.11
N GLU A 37 -2.33 1.03 2.09
CA GLU A 37 -3.44 0.08 1.92
C GLU A 37 -4.76 0.81 1.70
N GLU A 38 -5.05 1.86 2.46
CA GLU A 38 -6.25 2.68 2.25
C GLU A 38 -6.26 3.34 0.87
N GLN A 39 -5.11 3.86 0.42
CA GLN A 39 -4.96 4.42 -0.93
C GLN A 39 -5.16 3.37 -2.03
N LEU A 40 -4.67 2.15 -1.81
CA LEU A 40 -4.82 1.04 -2.74
C LEU A 40 -6.29 0.66 -2.89
N ASP A 41 -7.02 0.56 -1.79
CA ASP A 41 -8.44 0.25 -1.80
C ASP A 41 -9.25 1.34 -2.52
N LYS A 42 -8.99 2.62 -2.21
CA LYS A 42 -9.62 3.75 -2.92
C LYS A 42 -9.32 3.72 -4.43
N ALA A 43 -8.08 3.42 -4.81
CA ALA A 43 -7.70 3.33 -6.22
C ALA A 43 -8.39 2.15 -6.91
N LYS A 44 -8.51 0.99 -6.25
CA LYS A 44 -9.21 -0.19 -6.76
C LYS A 44 -10.71 0.04 -6.91
N GLU A 45 -11.34 0.70 -5.94
CA GLU A 45 -12.76 1.06 -6.03
C GLU A 45 -13.01 2.08 -7.13
N ALA A 46 -12.13 3.08 -7.30
CA ALA A 46 -12.18 4.00 -8.42
C ALA A 46 -12.00 3.31 -9.78
N GLU A 47 -11.20 2.24 -9.87
CA GLU A 47 -11.07 1.42 -11.09
C GLU A 47 -12.31 0.57 -11.38
N LYS A 48 -13.00 0.07 -10.35
CA LYS A 48 -14.23 -0.73 -10.54
C LYS A 48 -15.45 0.13 -10.91
N GLN A 49 -15.46 1.40 -10.52
CA GLN A 49 -16.59 2.31 -10.71
C GLN A 49 -16.47 3.20 -11.97
N GLY A 50 -15.38 3.08 -12.73
CA GLY A 50 -15.14 3.81 -13.99
C GLY A 50 -15.15 2.88 -15.20
#